data_AF-A0A6P6QEB1-F1
#
_entry.id   AF-A0A6P6QEB1-F1
#
_cell.length_a   1.000
_cell.length_b   1.000
_cell.length_c   1.000
_cell.angle_alpha   90.00
_cell.angle_beta   90.00
_cell.angle_gamma   90.00
#
_symmetry.space_group_name_H-M   'P 1'
#
loop_
_entity.id
_entity.type
_entity.pdbx_description
1 polymer ?
#
loop_
_entity_poly.entity_id
_entity_poly.type
_entity_poly.pdbx_seq_one_letter_code
_entity_poly.pdbx_strand_id
1 'polypeptide(L)' 'MLLQSLSGMMWYGLTNRRGRFLMKSDQYIESLGKIIQRDFFPDVSKLKAQKDYLEAEENRDLEWMREVAIKYGKSR' A
#
# COMPACT_ATOMS: atom_id res chain seq x y z
N MET A 1 37.54 -50.92 -4.61
CA MET A 1 37.99 -49.52 -4.73
C MET A 1 36.84 -48.62 -4.33
N LEU A 2 37.07 -47.65 -3.45
CA LEU A 2 36.10 -46.61 -3.06
C LEU A 2 36.46 -45.31 -3.78
N LEU A 3 35.60 -44.82 -4.68
CA LEU A 3 35.61 -43.53 -5.43
C LEU A 3 34.37 -43.57 -6.36
N GLN A 4 33.54 -42.55 -6.60
CA GLN A 4 33.18 -41.28 -5.93
C GLN A 4 31.65 -41.33 -5.67
N SER A 5 31.06 -40.79 -4.60
CA SER A 5 30.91 -39.38 -4.19
C SER A 5 30.03 -38.52 -5.12
N LEU A 6 28.93 -37.99 -4.56
CA LEU A 6 28.15 -36.82 -5.00
C LEU A 6 27.41 -36.86 -6.36
N SER A 7 26.38 -37.71 -6.48
CA SER A 7 25.28 -37.51 -7.46
C SER A 7 23.86 -37.56 -6.85
N GLY A 8 23.76 -37.36 -5.53
CA GLY A 8 22.48 -37.34 -4.80
C GLY A 8 22.01 -35.95 -4.33
N MET A 9 22.89 -34.96 -4.29
CA MET A 9 22.60 -33.62 -3.72
C MET A 9 22.05 -32.60 -4.73
N MET A 10 21.84 -32.99 -5.99
CA MET A 10 21.42 -32.08 -7.07
C MET A 10 20.05 -32.41 -7.67
N TRP A 11 19.23 -33.23 -7.00
CA TRP A 11 17.83 -33.42 -7.38
C TRP A 11 16.94 -32.32 -6.78
N TYR A 12 16.89 -31.21 -7.52
CA TYR A 12 15.82 -30.22 -7.52
C TYR A 12 15.43 -29.62 -6.17
N GLY A 13 16.25 -28.66 -5.72
CA GLY A 13 15.80 -27.64 -4.78
C GLY A 13 14.50 -26.98 -5.27
N LEU A 14 13.61 -26.69 -4.31
CA LEU A 14 12.26 -26.16 -4.49
C LEU A 14 12.21 -25.01 -5.52
N THR A 15 11.84 -25.32 -6.77
CA THR A 15 11.54 -24.28 -7.75
C THR A 15 10.16 -23.70 -7.46
N ASN A 16 10.09 -22.90 -6.39
CA ASN A 16 8.98 -21.99 -6.14
C ASN A 16 8.97 -20.92 -7.23
N ARG A 17 8.52 -21.32 -8.43
CA ARG A 17 8.13 -20.43 -9.51
C ARG A 17 6.89 -19.71 -9.00
N ARG A 18 7.13 -18.60 -8.30
CA ARG A 18 6.14 -17.54 -8.05
C ARG A 18 5.51 -17.22 -9.41
N GLY A 19 4.32 -17.77 -9.64
CA GLY A 19 3.59 -17.57 -10.88
C GLY A 19 3.43 -16.07 -11.08
N ARG A 20 3.78 -15.57 -12.28
CA ARG A 20 3.53 -14.17 -12.62
C ARG A 20 2.02 -13.97 -12.66
N PHE A 21 1.46 -13.45 -11.58
CA PHE A 21 0.06 -13.07 -11.51
C PHE A 21 -0.12 -11.87 -12.44
N LEU A 22 -0.69 -12.12 -13.62
CA LEU A 22 -1.01 -11.08 -14.57
C LEU A 22 -2.22 -10.30 -14.01
N MET A 23 -1.95 -9.14 -13.40
CA MET A 23 -3.02 -8.27 -12.92
C MET A 23 -3.85 -7.77 -14.11
N LYS A 24 -5.17 -7.68 -13.91
CA LYS A 24 -6.04 -6.92 -14.83
C LYS A 24 -5.65 -5.44 -14.78
N SER A 25 -5.89 -4.71 -15.86
CA SER A 25 -5.55 -3.28 -15.99
C SER A 25 -5.97 -2.47 -14.76
N ASP A 26 -7.22 -2.61 -14.32
CA ASP A 26 -7.77 -1.83 -13.20
C ASP A 26 -7.04 -2.11 -11.88
N GLN A 27 -6.71 -3.38 -11.62
CA GLN A 27 -5.95 -3.80 -10.43
C GLN A 27 -4.50 -3.28 -10.48
N TYR A 28 -3.91 -3.21 -11.67
CA TYR A 28 -2.59 -2.62 -11.86
C TYR A 28 -2.62 -1.11 -11.59
N ILE A 29 -3.60 -0.37 -12.13
CA ILE A 29 -3.74 1.07 -11.88
C ILE A 29 -4.02 1.36 -10.40
N GLU A 30 -4.89 0.59 -9.75
CA GLU A 30 -5.19 0.75 -8.32
C GLU A 30 -3.95 0.48 -7.44
N SER A 31 -3.19 -0.58 -7.72
CA SER A 31 -1.98 -0.91 -6.97
C SER A 31 -0.83 0.08 -7.24
N LEU A 32 -0.69 0.56 -8.49
CA LEU A 32 0.25 1.63 -8.83
C LEU A 32 -0.08 2.93 -8.09
N GLY A 33 -1.36 3.31 -8.02
CA GLY A 33 -1.82 4.46 -7.25
C GLY A 33 -1.45 4.38 -5.76
N LYS A 34 -1.62 3.20 -5.15
CA LYS A 34 -1.21 2.94 -3.75
C LYS A 34 0.31 3.06 -3.55
N ILE A 35 1.12 2.60 -4.51
CA ILE A 35 2.58 2.73 -4.47
C ILE A 35 2.99 4.20 -4.60
N ILE A 36 2.43 4.92 -5.58
CA ILE A 36 2.72 6.35 -5.79
C ILE A 36 2.35 7.17 -4.55
N GLN A 37 1.18 6.91 -3.96
CA GLN A 37 0.77 7.58 -2.73
C GLN A 37 1.72 7.26 -1.58
N ARG A 38 2.13 6.00 -1.39
CA ARG A 38 3.06 5.62 -0.31
C ARG A 38 4.44 6.28 -0.45
N ASP A 39 4.99 6.29 -1.66
CA ASP A 39 6.41 6.63 -1.88
C ASP A 39 6.64 8.12 -2.18
N PHE A 40 5.66 8.80 -2.78
CA PHE A 40 5.80 10.21 -3.19
C PHE A 40 4.85 11.16 -2.45
N PHE A 41 3.72 10.67 -1.93
CA PHE A 41 2.68 11.50 -1.30
C PHE A 41 2.12 10.92 0.01
N PRO A 42 2.98 10.46 0.96
CA PRO A 42 2.53 9.70 2.14
C PRO A 42 1.50 10.47 2.98
N ASP A 43 1.65 11.79 3.10
CA ASP A 43 0.78 12.67 3.88
C ASP A 43 -0.47 13.18 3.12
N VAL A 44 -0.71 12.81 1.86
CA VAL A 44 -1.79 13.43 1.06
C VAL A 44 -3.19 13.28 1.68
N SER A 45 -3.46 12.14 2.34
CA SER A 45 -4.71 11.92 3.06
C SER A 45 -4.88 12.84 4.27
N LYS A 46 -3.77 13.17 4.96
CA LYS A 46 -3.73 14.08 6.11
C LYS A 46 -3.83 15.53 5.66
N LEU A 47 -3.14 15.91 4.59
CA LEU A 47 -3.26 17.25 4.00
C LEU A 47 -4.68 17.51 3.48
N LYS A 48 -5.31 16.50 2.85
CA LYS A 48 -6.71 16.60 2.45
C LYS A 48 -7.65 16.79 3.65
N ALA A 49 -7.47 16.00 4.72
CA ALA A 49 -8.22 16.18 5.96
C ALA A 49 -8.11 17.59 6.57
N GLN A 50 -6.88 18.15 6.59
CA GLN A 50 -6.64 19.50 7.07
C GLN A 50 -7.34 20.55 6.19
N LYS A 51 -7.30 20.36 4.87
CA LYS A 51 -7.99 21.23 3.90
C LYS A 51 -9.52 21.15 4.06
N ASP A 52 -10.07 19.95 4.19
CA ASP A 52 -11.51 19.72 4.43
C ASP A 52 -11.97 20.39 5.75
N TYR A 53 -11.14 20.37 6.81
CA TYR A 53 -11.43 21.07 8.09
C TYR A 53 -11.44 22.59 7.93
N LEU A 54 -10.46 23.16 7.21
CA LEU A 54 -10.38 24.61 6.98
C LEU A 54 -11.54 25.13 6.13
N GLU A 55 -11.97 24.36 5.11
CA GLU A 55 -13.18 24.69 4.35
C GLU A 55 -14.44 24.63 5.22
N ALA A 56 -14.54 23.67 6.14
CA ALA A 56 -15.65 23.62 7.10
C ALA A 56 -15.63 24.80 8.08
N GLU A 57 -14.45 25.21 8.56
CA GLU A 57 -14.26 26.38 9.45
C GLU A 57 -14.63 27.70 8.74
N GLU A 58 -14.19 27.90 7.50
CA GLU A 58 -14.52 29.08 6.68
C GLU A 58 -16.05 29.19 6.46
N ASN A 59 -16.72 28.07 6.21
CA ASN A 59 -18.17 28.00 6.05
C ASN A 59 -18.95 27.97 7.38
N ARG A 60 -18.26 27.90 8.53
CA ARG A 60 -18.84 27.70 9.88
C ARG A 60 -19.69 26.44 10.03
N ASP A 61 -19.39 25.39 9.26
CA ASP A 61 -20.07 24.10 9.32
C ASP A 61 -19.52 23.24 10.47
N LEU A 62 -20.11 23.43 11.66
CA LEU A 62 -19.71 22.75 12.89
C LEU A 62 -19.89 21.22 12.83
N GLU A 63 -20.84 20.72 12.04
CA GLU A 63 -21.05 19.27 11.88
C GLU A 63 -19.94 18.69 11.00
N TRP A 64 -19.63 19.33 9.86
CA TRP A 64 -18.55 18.86 8.98
C TRP A 64 -17.17 18.97 9.66
N MET A 65 -16.89 20.04 10.41
CA MET A 65 -15.68 20.17 11.25
C MET A 65 -15.55 18.97 12.22
N ARG A 66 -16.67 18.55 12.83
CA ARG A 66 -16.72 17.43 13.77
C ARG A 66 -16.49 16.08 13.07
N GLU A 67 -17.09 15.85 11.90
CA GLU A 67 -16.86 14.65 11.11
C GLU A 67 -15.38 14.48 10.72
N VAL A 68 -14.76 15.56 10.23
CA VAL A 68 -13.34 15.58 9.86
C VAL A 68 -12.46 15.31 11.09
N ALA A 69 -12.76 15.96 12.23
CA ALA A 69 -12.04 15.73 13.48
C ALA A 69 -12.15 14.27 13.99
N ILE A 70 -13.32 13.64 13.90
CA ILE A 70 -13.51 12.23 14.28
C ILE A 70 -12.73 11.29 13.35
N LYS A 71 -12.78 11.56 12.03
CA LYS A 71 -12.19 10.70 10.99
C LYS A 71 -10.67 10.69 11.01
N TYR A 72 -10.03 11.81 11.38
CA TYR A 72 -8.58 11.97 11.30
C TYR A 72 -7.88 12.22 12.65
N GLY A 73 -8.60 12.59 13.71
CA GLY A 73 -8.05 12.87 15.04
C GLY A 73 -7.45 11.67 15.80
N LYS A 74 -7.56 10.45 15.26
CA LYS A 74 -6.96 9.22 15.82
C LYS A 74 -5.62 8.83 15.20
N SER A 75 -5.09 9.61 14.25
CA SER A 75 -3.80 9.32 13.62
C SER A 75 -2.63 9.78 14.50
N ARG A 76 -2.16 8.90 15.39
CA ARG A 76 -1.01 9.11 16.27
C ARG A 76 -0.08 7.91 16.25
#